data_AF-A0A919E3A7-F1
#
_entry.id   AF-A0A919E3A7-F1
#
_cell.length_a   1.000
_cell.length_b   1.000
_cell.length_c   1.000
_cell.angle_alpha   90.00
_cell.angle_beta   90.00
_cell.angle_gamma   90.00
#
_symmetry.space_group_name_H-M   'P 1'
#
loop_
_entity.id
_entity.type
_entity.pdbx_description
1 polymer ?
#
loop_
_entity_poly.entity_id
_entity_poly.type
_entity_poly.pdbx_seq_one_letter_code
_entity_poly.pdbx_strand_id
1 'polypeptide(L)'
;MNDEQTDLADLINQIKDAHHVTETEIAKRIGVHVSTVNNWVRRKSTPRPDAIHALAREFPDHSPEEFFAAVGRTTPGPISPETEQRLLQLFKGLTAQQQEFVEIQIRGLVEHNQRNGAS
;
A
#
# COMPACT_ATOMS: atom_id res chain seq x y z
N MET A 1 7.05 -13.29 -23.03
CA MET A 1 6.27 -13.70 -21.86
C MET A 1 5.71 -12.41 -21.30
N ASN A 2 4.40 -12.19 -21.38
CA ASN A 2 3.80 -11.06 -20.69
C ASN A 2 3.79 -11.47 -19.23
N ASP A 3 4.65 -10.85 -18.42
CA ASP A 3 4.49 -10.89 -16.97
C ASP A 3 3.14 -10.23 -16.68
N GLU A 4 2.13 -11.07 -16.46
CA GLU A 4 0.76 -10.65 -16.17
C GLU A 4 0.80 -9.97 -14.80
N GLN A 5 1.00 -8.66 -14.81
CA GLN A 5 1.11 -7.88 -13.59
C GLN A 5 -0.24 -7.91 -12.88
N THR A 6 -0.33 -8.72 -11.81
CA THR A 6 -1.54 -8.89 -11.00
C THR A 6 -1.94 -7.54 -10.43
N ASP A 7 -3.11 -7.04 -10.83
CA ASP A 7 -3.65 -5.78 -10.31
C ASP A 7 -4.63 -6.02 -9.15
N LEU A 8 -5.09 -4.94 -8.52
CA LEU A 8 -5.97 -5.05 -7.36
C LEU A 8 -7.26 -5.81 -7.66
N ALA A 9 -7.83 -5.64 -8.85
CA ALA A 9 -9.07 -6.32 -9.19
C ALA A 9 -8.84 -7.84 -9.27
N ASP A 10 -7.67 -8.26 -9.74
CA ASP A 10 -7.29 -9.66 -9.79
C ASP A 10 -7.10 -10.23 -8.37
N LEU A 11 -6.43 -9.50 -7.46
CA LEU A 11 -6.34 -9.89 -6.05
C LEU A 11 -7.72 -10.01 -5.38
N ILE A 12 -8.62 -9.05 -5.61
CA ILE A 12 -9.97 -9.12 -5.04
C ILE A 12 -10.75 -10.33 -5.59
N ASN A 13 -10.57 -10.69 -6.87
CA ASN A 13 -11.20 -11.89 -7.42
C ASN A 13 -10.61 -13.17 -6.83
N GLN A 14 -9.30 -13.24 -6.61
CA GLN A 14 -8.67 -14.36 -5.92
C GLN A 14 -9.22 -14.55 -4.50
N ILE A 15 -9.40 -13.45 -3.75
CA ILE A 15 -10.02 -13.47 -2.42
C ILE A 15 -11.46 -14.00 -2.47
N LYS A 16 -12.25 -13.56 -3.45
CA LYS A 16 -13.63 -14.04 -3.63
C LYS A 16 -13.67 -15.55 -3.87
N ASP A 17 -12.77 -16.03 -4.72
CA ASP A 17 -12.72 -17.45 -5.07
C ASP A 17 -12.21 -18.31 -3.90
N ALA A 18 -11.15 -17.86 -3.21
CA ALA A 18 -10.53 -18.58 -2.10
C ALA A 18 -11.41 -18.63 -0.84
N HIS A 19 -12.11 -17.53 -0.52
CA HIS A 19 -12.95 -17.45 0.68
C HIS A 19 -14.44 -17.62 0.40
N HIS A 20 -14.84 -17.85 -0.86
CA HIS A 20 -16.24 -17.93 -1.30
C HIS A 20 -17.10 -16.73 -0.84
N VAL A 21 -16.51 -15.53 -0.87
CA VAL A 21 -17.16 -14.27 -0.46
C VAL A 21 -17.58 -13.44 -1.65
N THR A 22 -18.54 -12.54 -1.44
CA THR A 22 -18.99 -11.55 -2.44
C THR A 22 -18.38 -10.18 -2.15
N GLU A 23 -18.42 -9.26 -3.11
CA GLU A 23 -17.97 -7.87 -2.93
C GLU A 23 -18.71 -7.17 -1.78
N THR A 24 -20.00 -7.51 -1.56
CA THR A 24 -20.79 -7.01 -0.42
C THR A 24 -20.24 -7.51 0.91
N GLU A 25 -19.87 -8.78 0.97
CA GLU A 25 -19.34 -9.40 2.19
C GLU A 25 -17.93 -8.87 2.49
N ILE A 26 -17.09 -8.71 1.48
CA ILE A 26 -15.78 -8.05 1.59
C ILE A 26 -15.98 -6.63 2.14
N ALA A 27 -16.86 -5.84 1.53
CA ALA A 27 -17.12 -4.46 1.93
C ALA A 27 -17.56 -4.36 3.41
N LYS A 28 -18.45 -5.26 3.83
CA LYS A 28 -18.93 -5.34 5.22
C LYS A 28 -17.81 -5.66 6.20
N ARG A 29 -16.92 -6.60 5.87
CA ARG A 29 -15.81 -7.03 6.74
C ARG A 29 -14.75 -5.95 6.92
N ILE A 30 -14.43 -5.22 5.86
CA ILE A 30 -13.43 -4.14 5.90
C ILE A 30 -14.02 -2.76 6.24
N GLY A 31 -15.33 -2.66 6.45
CA GLY A 31 -16.01 -1.44 6.89
C GLY A 31 -16.16 -0.35 5.82
N VAL A 32 -16.32 -0.71 4.55
CA VAL A 32 -16.55 0.23 3.43
C VAL A 32 -17.90 -0.01 2.76
N HIS A 33 -18.34 0.93 1.92
CA HIS A 33 -19.54 0.74 1.13
C HIS A 33 -19.30 -0.25 -0.03
N VAL A 34 -20.29 -1.08 -0.36
CA VAL A 34 -20.19 -2.07 -1.45
C VAL A 34 -19.83 -1.46 -2.81
N SER A 35 -20.31 -0.24 -3.09
CA SER A 35 -19.96 0.46 -4.33
C SER A 35 -18.47 0.76 -4.44
N THR A 36 -17.77 0.92 -3.31
CA THR A 36 -16.33 1.15 -3.27
C THR A 36 -15.57 -0.08 -3.76
N VAL A 37 -15.90 -1.27 -3.24
CA VAL A 37 -15.30 -2.54 -3.67
C VAL A 37 -15.63 -2.83 -5.12
N ASN A 38 -16.88 -2.61 -5.54
CA ASN A 38 -17.29 -2.75 -6.94
C ASN A 38 -16.50 -1.84 -7.89
N ASN A 39 -16.18 -0.61 -7.46
CA ASN A 39 -15.37 0.29 -8.26
C ASN A 39 -13.93 -0.19 -8.38
N TRP A 40 -13.37 -0.81 -7.34
CA TRP A 40 -12.02 -1.41 -7.39
C TRP A 40 -11.97 -2.60 -8.35
N VAL A 41 -12.92 -3.54 -8.25
CA VAL A 41 -13.00 -4.71 -9.16
C VAL A 41 -13.20 -4.27 -10.61
N ARG A 42 -13.93 -3.17 -10.83
CA ARG A 42 -14.13 -2.56 -12.17
C ARG A 42 -13.02 -1.59 -12.58
N ARG A 43 -11.93 -1.49 -11.81
CA ARG A 43 -10.76 -0.62 -12.10
C ARG A 43 -11.13 0.86 -12.28
N LYS A 44 -12.20 1.31 -11.62
CA LYS A 44 -12.72 2.70 -11.69
C LYS A 44 -12.12 3.61 -10.63
N SER A 45 -11.57 3.06 -9.56
CA SER A 45 -10.92 3.80 -8.48
C SER A 45 -9.84 2.96 -7.83
N THR A 46 -8.94 3.61 -7.09
CA THR A 46 -7.94 2.93 -6.25
C THR A 46 -8.30 3.09 -4.78
N PRO A 47 -8.11 2.04 -3.95
CA PRO A 47 -8.33 2.10 -2.51
C PRO A 47 -7.29 3.02 -1.86
N ARG A 48 -7.71 3.66 -0.76
CA ARG A 48 -6.81 4.39 0.14
C ARG A 48 -5.99 3.42 0.98
N PRO A 49 -4.85 3.84 1.56
CA PRO A 49 -3.99 2.98 2.37
C PRO A 49 -4.72 2.32 3.52
N ASP A 50 -5.66 3.01 4.17
CA ASP A 50 -6.45 2.43 5.27
C ASP A 50 -7.30 1.24 4.80
N ALA A 51 -7.88 1.33 3.61
CA ALA A 51 -8.65 0.23 3.01
C ALA A 51 -7.76 -0.94 2.60
N ILE A 52 -6.53 -0.65 2.12
CA ILE A 52 -5.54 -1.68 1.81
C ILE A 52 -5.10 -2.42 3.08
N HIS A 53 -4.82 -1.69 4.16
CA HIS A 53 -4.52 -2.31 5.46
C HIS A 53 -5.70 -3.12 6.01
N ALA A 54 -6.93 -2.66 5.81
CA ALA A 54 -8.12 -3.42 6.21
C ALA A 54 -8.28 -4.72 5.40
N LEU A 55 -8.05 -4.67 4.08
CA LEU A 55 -8.03 -5.85 3.21
C LEU A 55 -6.97 -6.87 3.67
N ALA A 56 -5.72 -6.44 3.85
CA ALA A 56 -4.64 -7.33 4.27
C ALA A 56 -4.83 -7.91 5.69
N ARG A 57 -5.54 -7.19 6.55
CA ARG A 57 -5.89 -7.68 7.90
C ARG A 57 -6.97 -8.76 7.86
N GLU A 58 -7.99 -8.56 7.03
CA GLU A 58 -9.12 -9.48 6.91
C GLU A 58 -8.77 -10.71 6.06
N PHE A 59 -7.91 -10.54 5.06
CA PHE A 59 -7.50 -11.57 4.11
C PHE A 59 -5.98 -11.76 4.16
N PRO A 60 -5.46 -12.47 5.19
CA PRO A 60 -4.02 -12.58 5.44
C PRO A 60 -3.28 -13.46 4.42
N ASP A 61 -3.98 -14.12 3.50
CA ASP A 61 -3.41 -14.84 2.36
C ASP A 61 -2.70 -13.90 1.37
N HIS A 62 -2.98 -12.60 1.46
CA HIS A 62 -2.30 -11.54 0.72
C HIS A 62 -1.72 -10.49 1.67
N SER A 63 -0.46 -10.15 1.48
CA SER A 63 0.26 -9.14 2.25
C SER A 63 -0.16 -7.71 1.87
N PRO A 64 -0.01 -6.73 2.78
CA PRO A 64 -0.20 -5.32 2.44
C PRO A 64 0.64 -4.87 1.23
N GLU A 65 1.86 -5.40 1.11
CA GLU A 65 2.80 -5.09 0.03
C GLU A 65 2.27 -5.49 -1.33
N GLU A 66 1.66 -6.68 -1.44
CA GLU A 66 1.01 -7.14 -2.68
C GLU A 66 -0.14 -6.23 -3.07
N PHE A 67 -1.02 -5.86 -2.13
CA PHE A 67 -2.11 -4.92 -2.42
C PHE A 67 -1.60 -3.55 -2.85
N PHE A 68 -0.54 -3.03 -2.21
CA PHE A 68 0.04 -1.74 -2.55
C PHE A 68 0.72 -1.74 -3.92
N ALA A 69 1.48 -2.79 -4.23
CA ALA A 69 2.06 -3.01 -5.56
C ALA A 69 0.96 -3.09 -6.63
N ALA A 70 -0.12 -3.81 -6.34
CA ALA A 70 -1.26 -4.02 -7.25
C ALA A 70 -2.08 -2.75 -7.55
N VAL A 71 -1.99 -1.70 -6.72
CA VAL A 71 -2.60 -0.38 -6.99
C VAL A 71 -1.62 0.64 -7.57
N GLY A 72 -0.38 0.22 -7.84
CA GLY A 72 0.69 1.11 -8.30
C GLY A 72 1.07 2.19 -7.27
N ARG A 73 0.71 2.01 -6.00
CA ARG A 73 1.07 2.94 -4.92
C ARG A 73 2.36 2.44 -4.27
N THR A 74 3.40 3.28 -4.31
CA THR A 74 4.66 3.06 -3.60
C THR A 74 4.47 3.42 -2.13
N THR A 75 3.78 2.58 -1.37
CA THR A 75 3.76 2.74 0.08
C THR A 75 5.14 2.36 0.60
N PRO A 76 5.71 3.10 1.57
CA PRO A 76 6.92 2.65 2.22
C PRO A 76 6.63 1.29 2.87
N GLY A 77 7.14 0.22 2.26
CA GLY A 77 7.15 -1.09 2.88
C GLY A 77 8.08 -1.10 4.09
N PRO A 78 7.98 -2.14 4.94
CA PRO A 78 8.96 -2.34 5.99
C PRO A 78 10.37 -2.40 5.37
N ILE A 79 11.25 -1.49 5.79
CA ILE A 79 12.67 -1.59 5.43
C ILE A 79 13.29 -2.74 6.24
N SER A 80 14.13 -3.55 5.60
CA SER A 80 14.84 -4.61 6.32
C SER A 80 15.78 -3.98 7.38
N PRO A 81 16.08 -4.68 8.49
CA PRO A 81 17.01 -4.18 9.50
C PRO A 81 18.39 -3.81 8.94
N GLU A 82 18.90 -4.54 7.95
CA GLU A 82 20.17 -4.21 7.30
C GLU A 82 20.09 -2.92 6.48
N THR A 83 18.94 -2.69 5.85
CA THR A 83 18.66 -1.47 5.07
C THR A 83 18.58 -0.27 6.00
N GLU A 84 17.86 -0.41 7.12
CA GLU A 84 17.79 0.63 8.16
C GLU A 84 19.18 0.99 8.70
N GLN A 85 19.98 -0.02 9.06
CA GLN A 85 21.35 0.19 9.54
C GLN A 85 22.22 0.91 8.52
N ARG A 86 22.16 0.51 7.24
CA ARG A 86 22.93 1.15 6.16
C ARG A 86 22.54 2.62 6.00
N LEU A 87 21.24 2.93 5.99
CA LEU A 87 20.74 4.30 5.87
C LEU A 87 21.17 5.17 7.07
N LEU A 88 21.08 4.63 8.29
CA LEU A 88 21.54 5.32 9.49
C LEU A 88 23.05 5.60 9.47
N GLN A 89 23.87 4.66 8.98
CA GLN A 89 25.32 4.87 8.84
C GLN A 89 25.63 5.97 7.82
N LEU A 90 24.93 6.00 6.68
CA LEU A 90 25.09 7.07 5.68
C LEU A 90 24.73 8.43 6.28
N PHE A 91 23.59 8.53 6.97
CA PHE A 91 23.13 9.78 7.58
C PHE A 91 24.09 10.29 8.66
N LYS A 92 24.65 9.39 9.48
CA LYS A 92 25.67 9.73 10.49
C LYS A 92 26.98 10.23 9.88
N GLY A 93 27.30 9.84 8.64
CA GLY A 93 28.49 10.31 7.92
C GLY A 93 28.37 11.73 7.34
N LEU A 94 27.17 12.32 7.34
CA LEU A 94 26.92 13.66 6.83
C LEU A 94 27.29 14.73 7.87
N THR A 95 27.61 15.94 7.40
CA THR A 95 27.72 17.11 8.29
C THR A 95 26.35 17.54 8.81
N ALA A 96 26.30 18.31 9.90
CA ALA A 96 25.03 18.79 10.47
C ALA A 96 24.16 19.55 9.44
N GLN A 97 24.77 20.39 8.61
CA GLN A 97 24.04 21.14 7.56
C GLN A 97 23.47 20.20 6.49
N GLN A 98 24.21 19.14 6.13
CA GLN A 98 23.75 18.14 5.17
C GLN A 98 22.63 17.26 5.75
N GLN A 99 22.72 16.92 7.04
CA GLN A 99 21.67 16.19 7.75
C GLN A 99 20.37 17.00 7.75
N GLU A 100 20.43 18.29 8.07
CA GLU A 100 19.28 19.20 8.03
C GLU A 100 18.65 19.27 6.63
N PHE A 101 19.48 19.41 5.60
CA PHE A 101 19.00 19.44 4.22
C PHE A 101 18.29 18.14 3.81
N VAL A 102 18.87 16.98 4.13
CA VAL A 102 18.28 15.67 3.85
C VAL A 102 16.97 15.48 4.63
N GLU A 103 16.92 15.92 5.88
CA GLU A 103 15.69 15.85 6.69
C GLU A 103 14.54 16.64 6.07
N ILE A 104 14.81 17.86 5.58
CA ILE A 104 13.82 18.69 4.90
C ILE A 104 13.26 17.97 3.65
N GLN A 105 14.14 17.36 2.85
CA GLN A 105 13.73 16.61 1.66
C GLN A 105 12.86 15.40 2.03
N ILE A 106 13.30 14.58 2.98
CA ILE A 106 12.56 13.40 3.44
C ILE A 106 11.19 13.81 3.99
N ARG A 107 11.13 14.87 4.81
CA ARG A 107 9.88 15.40 5.35
C ARG A 107 8.91 15.80 4.24
N GLY A 108 9.39 16.50 3.21
CA GLY A 108 8.56 16.87 2.05
C GLY A 108 7.96 15.66 1.33
N LEU A 109 8.75 14.59 1.15
CA LEU A 109 8.27 13.34 0.56
C LEU A 109 7.22 12.64 1.44
N VAL A 110 7.45 12.60 2.76
CA VAL A 110 6.50 12.01 3.72
C VAL A 110 5.18 12.77 3.73
N GLU A 111 5.21 14.11 3.77
CA GLU A 111 4.02 14.94 3.71
C GLU A 111 3.25 14.75 2.40
N HIS A 112 3.96 14.64 1.27
CA HIS A 112 3.34 14.38 -0.02
C HIS A 112 2.62 13.02 -0.04
N ASN A 113 3.26 11.98 0.49
CA ASN A 113 2.65 10.65 0.62
C ASN A 113 1.41 10.66 1.52
N GLN A 114 1.45 11.41 2.63
CA GLN A 114 0.29 11.56 3.53
C GLN A 114 -0.88 12.27 2.84
N ARG A 115 -0.61 13.35 2.07
CA ARG A 115 -1.66 14.08 1.34
C ARG A 115 -2.29 13.25 0.22
N ASN A 116 -1.47 12.50 -0.52
CA ASN A 116 -1.93 11.68 -1.64
C ASN A 116 -2.48 10.32 -1.22
N GLY A 117 -2.14 9.83 -0.02
CA GLY A 117 -2.76 8.67 0.62
C GLY A 117 -4.14 8.97 1.21
N ALA A 118 -4.42 10.22 1.58
CA ALA A 118 -5.65 10.65 2.25
C ALA A 118 -6.78 11.14 1.32
N SER A 119 -6.60 11.05 -0.02
CA SER A 119 -7.61 11.41 -1.03
C SER A 119 -8.17 10.21 -1.78
#